data_AF-A0A3D3TK81-F1
#
_entry.id   AF-A0A3D3TK81-F1
#
_cell.length_a   1.000
_cell.length_b   1.000
_cell.length_c   1.000
_cell.angle_alpha   90.00
_cell.angle_beta   90.00
_cell.angle_gamma   90.00
#
_symmetry.space_group_name_H-M   'P 1'
#
loop_
_entity.id
_entity.type
_entity.pdbx_description
1 polymer ?
#
loop_
_entity_poly.entity_id
_entity_poly.type
_entity_poly.pdbx_seq_one_letter_code
_entity_poly.pdbx_strand_id
1 'polypeptide(L)'
;GEPAKEVMRYYLKQANARLKYDRISEAKPGDSVQSGESGDKITLEVVPELEGSYFSLPFDNDGFLIGKRTVIENGILKNYWGDIKYSHYLGIEPTGAVLNFSVGHGSLSIDEMRKADHLEVTHFSAVDVDETTGDFGGEIRLGWYFDGSERIAVTGGSVTGSLRELESIYLSKETELDEDYYGPVSIAIEGLKISGE
;
A
#
# COMPACT_ATOMS: atom_id res chain seq x y z
N GLY A 1 0.24 5.85 -8.43
CA GLY A 1 1.32 5.34 -9.26
C GLY A 1 2.00 4.21 -8.53
N GLU A 2 2.96 3.55 -9.19
CA GLU A 2 3.66 2.36 -8.69
C GLU A 2 4.13 2.45 -7.21
N PRO A 3 4.73 3.55 -6.71
CA PRO A 3 5.14 3.62 -5.31
C PRO A 3 3.97 3.58 -4.31
N ALA A 4 2.86 4.24 -4.64
CA ALA A 4 1.66 4.22 -3.80
C ALA A 4 1.07 2.82 -3.72
N LYS A 5 1.02 2.13 -4.87
CA LYS A 5 0.59 0.74 -4.99
C LYS A 5 1.43 -0.20 -4.12
N GLU A 6 2.76 -0.09 -4.14
CA GLU A 6 3.64 -0.96 -3.34
C GLU A 6 3.51 -0.72 -1.83
N VAL A 7 3.37 0.54 -1.39
CA VAL A 7 3.07 0.85 0.01
C VAL A 7 1.71 0.27 0.43
N MET A 8 0.67 0.40 -0.40
CA MET A 8 -0.64 -0.20 -0.09
C MET A 8 -0.60 -1.73 -0.08
N ARG A 9 0.18 -2.32 -0.98
CA ARG A 9 0.38 -3.77 -1.05
C ARG A 9 1.03 -4.31 0.22
N TYR A 10 1.96 -3.58 0.82
CA TYR A 10 2.51 -3.94 2.13
C TYR A 10 1.42 -4.12 3.19
N TYR A 11 0.50 -3.17 3.32
CA TYR A 11 -0.60 -3.26 4.29
C TYR A 11 -1.53 -4.44 3.98
N LEU A 12 -1.87 -4.66 2.71
CA LEU A 12 -2.66 -5.82 2.28
C LEU A 12 -1.98 -7.14 2.68
N LYS A 13 -0.67 -7.24 2.46
CA LYS A 13 0.14 -8.43 2.81
C LYS A 13 0.12 -8.74 4.30
N GLN A 14 0.00 -7.75 5.17
CA GLN A 14 -0.10 -8.00 6.63
C GLN A 14 -1.31 -8.86 7.00
N ALA A 15 -2.33 -8.94 6.15
CA ALA A 15 -3.51 -9.78 6.37
C ALA A 15 -3.55 -11.04 5.47
N ASN A 16 -2.47 -11.37 4.77
CA ASN A 16 -2.44 -12.55 3.91
C ASN A 16 -2.28 -13.84 4.74
N ALA A 17 -3.12 -14.84 4.44
CA ALA A 17 -3.15 -16.12 5.16
C ALA A 17 -1.82 -16.89 5.10
N ARG A 18 -1.12 -16.85 3.95
CA ARG A 18 0.20 -17.48 3.82
C ARG A 18 1.22 -16.79 4.69
N LEU A 19 1.32 -15.46 4.62
CA LEU A 19 2.29 -14.70 5.42
C LEU A 19 2.02 -14.83 6.93
N LYS A 20 0.76 -14.97 7.33
CA LYS A 20 0.38 -15.30 8.71
C LYS A 20 0.85 -16.69 9.13
N TYR A 21 0.63 -17.70 8.29
CA TYR A 21 1.06 -19.06 8.55
C TYR A 21 2.60 -19.18 8.62
N ASP A 22 3.29 -18.53 7.68
CA ASP A 22 4.75 -18.51 7.59
C ASP A 22 5.42 -17.61 8.68
N ARG A 23 4.61 -16.95 9.52
CA ARG A 23 5.04 -16.02 10.59
C ARG A 23 5.83 -14.81 10.10
N ILE A 24 5.56 -14.39 8.88
CA ILE A 24 6.06 -13.14 8.30
C ILE A 24 5.23 -11.96 8.80
N SER A 25 3.89 -12.13 8.85
CA SER A 25 2.98 -11.19 9.48
C SER A 25 2.40 -11.76 10.77
N GLU A 26 2.48 -10.98 11.85
CA GLU A 26 1.90 -11.35 13.14
C GLU A 26 0.57 -10.65 13.45
N ALA A 27 0.11 -9.73 12.59
CA ALA A 27 -1.12 -8.96 12.79
C ALA A 27 -2.35 -9.87 12.93
N LYS A 28 -3.34 -9.41 13.72
CA LYS A 28 -4.60 -10.10 14.00
C LYS A 28 -5.80 -9.19 13.79
N PRO A 29 -6.98 -9.76 13.52
CA PRO A 29 -8.22 -8.98 13.50
C PRO A 29 -8.39 -8.19 14.79
N GLY A 30 -8.63 -6.89 14.65
CA GLY A 30 -8.71 -5.92 15.75
C GLY A 30 -7.41 -5.14 16.00
N ASP A 31 -6.27 -5.59 15.47
CA ASP A 31 -5.01 -4.85 15.59
C ASP A 31 -4.99 -3.66 14.63
N SER A 32 -4.34 -2.57 15.05
CA SER A 32 -3.93 -1.51 14.13
C SER A 32 -2.76 -2.00 13.28
N VAL A 33 -2.85 -1.82 11.96
CA VAL A 33 -1.76 -2.15 11.02
C VAL A 33 -0.97 -0.92 10.58
N GLN A 34 -1.48 0.27 10.89
CA GLN A 34 -0.80 1.53 10.61
C GLN A 34 -0.04 2.01 11.84
N SER A 35 1.11 2.63 11.57
CA SER A 35 1.84 3.47 12.49
C SER A 35 1.39 4.93 12.37
N GLY A 36 1.80 5.78 13.31
CA GLY A 36 1.44 7.20 13.33
C GLY A 36 0.06 7.47 13.92
N GLU A 37 -0.03 8.54 14.72
CA GLU A 37 -1.29 9.00 15.31
C GLU A 37 -2.08 9.93 14.37
N SER A 38 -1.42 10.50 13.36
CA SER A 38 -1.97 11.48 12.43
C SER A 38 -2.04 10.95 10.99
N GLY A 39 -2.76 11.65 10.10
CA GLY A 39 -2.94 11.25 8.71
C GLY A 39 -4.20 10.41 8.44
N ASP A 40 -4.27 9.90 7.21
CA ASP A 40 -5.39 9.10 6.71
C ASP A 40 -5.37 7.67 7.25
N LYS A 41 -6.56 7.15 7.56
CA LYS A 41 -6.74 5.76 7.97
C LYS A 41 -7.12 4.89 6.78
N ILE A 42 -6.27 3.91 6.48
CA ILE A 42 -6.37 3.07 5.30
C ILE A 42 -7.58 2.15 5.42
N THR A 43 -8.40 2.14 4.37
CA THR A 43 -9.44 1.13 4.16
C THR A 43 -9.14 0.43 2.85
N LEU A 44 -8.99 -0.90 2.90
CA LEU A 44 -8.61 -1.69 1.74
C LEU A 44 -9.37 -3.02 1.67
N GLU A 45 -9.65 -3.44 0.45
CA GLU A 45 -10.42 -4.64 0.13
C GLU A 45 -9.70 -5.46 -0.93
N VAL A 46 -9.80 -6.78 -0.84
CA VAL A 46 -9.56 -7.65 -2.00
C VAL A 46 -10.85 -7.75 -2.80
N VAL A 47 -10.76 -7.69 -4.12
CA VAL A 47 -11.92 -7.70 -5.02
C VAL A 47 -11.70 -8.69 -6.16
N PRO A 48 -12.72 -9.43 -6.61
CA PRO A 48 -12.55 -10.38 -7.72
C PRO A 48 -12.38 -9.67 -9.07
N GLU A 49 -12.97 -8.49 -9.21
CA GLU A 49 -13.05 -7.76 -10.47
C GLU A 49 -12.79 -6.27 -10.25
N LEU A 50 -11.93 -5.72 -11.10
CA LEU A 50 -11.74 -4.30 -11.35
C LEU A 50 -11.93 -4.07 -12.85
N GLU A 51 -12.80 -3.14 -13.22
CA GLU A 51 -13.03 -2.81 -14.62
C GLU A 51 -11.72 -2.30 -15.25
N GLY A 52 -11.26 -2.95 -16.31
CA GLY A 52 -9.99 -2.64 -16.99
C GLY A 52 -8.77 -3.41 -16.46
N SER A 53 -8.87 -4.13 -15.34
CA SER A 53 -7.78 -4.99 -14.85
C SER A 53 -7.79 -6.34 -15.57
N TYR A 54 -6.63 -6.75 -16.10
CA TYR A 54 -6.42 -8.08 -16.67
C TYR A 54 -6.22 -9.17 -15.59
N PHE A 55 -6.17 -8.79 -14.32
CA PHE A 55 -6.11 -9.71 -13.18
C PHE A 55 -7.50 -10.12 -12.66
N SER A 56 -8.57 -9.54 -13.23
CA SER A 56 -9.96 -9.90 -12.90
C SER A 56 -10.27 -11.33 -13.35
N LEU A 57 -10.52 -12.21 -12.39
CA LEU A 57 -10.79 -13.63 -12.63
C LEU A 57 -11.95 -14.12 -11.74
N PRO A 58 -12.82 -15.01 -12.26
CA PRO A 58 -13.91 -15.58 -11.48
C PRO A 58 -13.42 -16.66 -10.50
N PHE A 59 -12.31 -17.34 -10.80
CA PHE A 59 -11.75 -18.40 -9.95
C PHE A 59 -10.22 -18.33 -9.94
N ASP A 60 -9.61 -18.82 -8.87
CA ASP A 60 -8.16 -18.92 -8.75
C ASP A 60 -7.61 -20.20 -9.40
N ASN A 61 -6.30 -20.42 -9.27
CA ASN A 61 -5.60 -21.57 -9.86
C ASN A 61 -6.03 -22.92 -9.28
N ASP A 62 -6.68 -22.93 -8.11
CA ASP A 62 -7.24 -24.13 -7.48
C ASP A 62 -8.71 -24.35 -7.88
N GLY A 63 -9.28 -23.48 -8.74
CA GLY A 63 -10.68 -23.49 -9.13
C GLY A 63 -11.63 -22.96 -8.06
N PHE A 64 -11.10 -22.27 -7.03
CA PHE A 64 -11.90 -21.67 -5.98
C PHE A 64 -12.51 -20.35 -6.45
N LEU A 65 -13.80 -20.14 -6.19
CA LEU A 65 -14.52 -18.91 -6.53
C LEU A 65 -13.94 -17.72 -5.74
N ILE A 66 -13.39 -16.74 -6.45
CA ILE A 66 -12.74 -15.59 -5.83
C ILE A 66 -13.80 -14.68 -5.21
N GLY A 67 -13.61 -14.30 -3.94
CA GLY A 67 -14.54 -13.52 -3.15
C GLY A 67 -14.03 -12.13 -2.80
N LYS A 68 -14.92 -11.13 -2.83
CA LYS A 68 -14.67 -9.80 -2.28
C LYS A 68 -14.59 -9.87 -0.76
N ARG A 69 -13.65 -9.14 -0.15
CA ARG A 69 -13.54 -9.02 1.31
C ARG A 69 -12.89 -7.71 1.73
N THR A 70 -13.51 -7.00 2.67
CA THR A 70 -12.87 -5.89 3.39
C THR A 70 -11.80 -6.45 4.33
N VAL A 71 -10.55 -6.09 4.09
CA VAL A 71 -9.39 -6.62 4.80
C VAL A 71 -8.98 -5.68 5.93
N ILE A 72 -8.89 -4.38 5.62
CA ILE A 72 -8.56 -3.32 6.57
C ILE A 72 -9.64 -2.26 6.47
N GLU A 73 -10.12 -1.79 7.62
CA GLU A 73 -11.10 -0.70 7.70
C GLU A 73 -10.61 0.30 8.74
N ASN A 74 -10.41 1.54 8.30
CA ASN A 74 -9.89 2.64 9.12
C ASN A 74 -8.60 2.28 9.88
N GLY A 75 -7.65 1.64 9.19
CA GLY A 75 -6.35 1.24 9.74
C GLY A 75 -6.38 0.00 10.63
N ILE A 76 -7.56 -0.60 10.84
CA ILE A 76 -7.74 -1.78 11.68
C ILE A 76 -7.91 -3.01 10.80
N LEU A 77 -7.12 -4.06 11.06
CA LEU A 77 -7.29 -5.34 10.38
C LEU A 77 -8.65 -5.94 10.77
N LYS A 78 -9.49 -6.25 9.79
CA LYS A 78 -10.80 -6.86 9.99
C LYS A 78 -10.79 -8.35 9.69
N ASN A 79 -10.22 -8.72 8.55
CA ASN A 79 -10.24 -10.09 8.09
C ASN A 79 -8.92 -10.46 7.41
N TYR A 80 -8.55 -11.72 7.53
CA TYR A 80 -7.53 -12.29 6.67
C TYR A 80 -8.08 -12.57 5.27
N TRP A 81 -7.19 -12.68 4.29
CA TRP A 81 -7.51 -13.09 2.92
C TRP A 81 -6.48 -14.12 2.43
N GLY A 82 -6.85 -14.97 1.49
CA GLY A 82 -5.94 -15.94 0.90
C GLY A 82 -6.61 -17.15 0.28
N ASP A 83 -5.77 -18.00 -0.29
CA ASP A 83 -6.13 -19.25 -0.95
C ASP A 83 -6.77 -20.28 -0.01
N ILE A 84 -7.26 -21.36 -0.58
CA ILE A 84 -7.91 -22.44 0.18
C ILE A 84 -6.93 -23.15 1.14
N LYS A 85 -5.66 -23.30 0.75
CA LYS A 85 -4.68 -24.10 1.49
C LYS A 85 -4.30 -23.46 2.82
N TYR A 86 -3.82 -22.23 2.80
CA TYR A 86 -3.38 -21.55 4.02
C TYR A 86 -4.56 -21.12 4.88
N SER A 87 -5.71 -20.80 4.26
CA SER A 87 -6.94 -20.55 5.00
C SER A 87 -7.37 -21.79 5.79
N HIS A 88 -7.28 -22.98 5.20
CA HIS A 88 -7.55 -24.24 5.89
C HIS A 88 -6.59 -24.47 7.06
N TYR A 89 -5.28 -24.22 6.89
CA TYR A 89 -4.30 -24.38 7.97
C TYR A 89 -4.55 -23.45 9.15
N LEU A 90 -5.08 -22.26 8.91
CA LEU A 90 -5.38 -21.26 9.94
C LEU A 90 -6.82 -21.36 10.47
N GLY A 91 -7.67 -22.21 9.89
CA GLY A 91 -9.08 -22.34 10.28
C GLY A 91 -9.92 -21.09 9.96
N ILE A 92 -9.57 -20.36 8.91
CA ILE A 92 -10.28 -19.15 8.46
C ILE A 92 -11.02 -19.42 7.15
N GLU A 93 -12.05 -18.61 6.87
CA GLU A 93 -12.78 -18.70 5.60
C GLU A 93 -11.90 -18.18 4.44
N PRO A 94 -11.68 -18.95 3.36
CA PRO A 94 -10.88 -18.49 2.22
C PRO A 94 -11.58 -17.42 1.40
N THR A 95 -10.78 -16.59 0.71
CA THR A 95 -11.26 -15.68 -0.35
C THR A 95 -10.90 -16.20 -1.74
N GLY A 96 -10.07 -17.25 -1.83
CA GLY A 96 -9.29 -17.57 -3.02
C GLY A 96 -8.03 -16.72 -3.11
N ALA A 97 -7.14 -17.08 -4.04
CA ALA A 97 -5.94 -16.29 -4.36
C ALA A 97 -6.32 -15.03 -5.17
N VAL A 98 -7.05 -14.11 -4.54
CA VAL A 98 -7.46 -12.84 -5.14
C VAL A 98 -6.23 -12.02 -5.51
N LEU A 99 -6.20 -11.48 -6.73
CA LEU A 99 -5.09 -10.66 -7.23
C LEU A 99 -5.39 -9.18 -7.11
N ASN A 100 -6.62 -8.77 -7.47
CA ASN A 100 -7.02 -7.38 -7.41
C ASN A 100 -7.28 -6.90 -5.99
N PHE A 101 -6.92 -5.65 -5.71
CA PHE A 101 -7.25 -4.97 -4.48
C PHE A 101 -7.60 -3.51 -4.70
N SER A 102 -8.47 -2.99 -3.84
CA SER A 102 -8.91 -1.60 -3.87
C SER A 102 -8.61 -0.91 -2.55
N VAL A 103 -8.23 0.37 -2.62
CA VAL A 103 -7.98 1.24 -1.48
C VAL A 103 -8.85 2.48 -1.58
N GLY A 104 -9.43 2.88 -0.45
CA GLY A 104 -10.20 4.12 -0.34
C GLY A 104 -9.36 5.36 -0.68
N HIS A 105 -10.01 6.39 -1.20
CA HIS A 105 -9.36 7.67 -1.44
C HIS A 105 -8.94 8.34 -0.12
N GLY A 106 -8.00 9.27 -0.19
CA GLY A 106 -7.58 10.04 0.97
C GLY A 106 -8.30 11.36 1.18
N SER A 107 -7.77 12.14 2.11
CA SER A 107 -8.32 13.44 2.52
C SER A 107 -7.74 14.63 1.75
N LEU A 108 -6.58 14.49 1.10
CA LEU A 108 -5.90 15.57 0.38
C LEU A 108 -5.92 15.33 -1.12
N SER A 109 -6.11 16.38 -1.91
CA SER A 109 -5.77 16.36 -3.34
C SER A 109 -4.26 16.43 -3.53
N ILE A 110 -3.77 15.99 -4.69
CA ILE A 110 -2.35 16.12 -5.05
C ILE A 110 -1.89 17.58 -4.98
N ASP A 111 -2.74 18.52 -5.40
CA ASP A 111 -2.44 19.95 -5.32
C ASP A 111 -2.39 20.46 -3.87
N GLU A 112 -3.14 19.86 -2.95
CA GLU A 112 -3.04 20.17 -1.51
C GLU A 112 -1.74 19.61 -0.91
N MET A 113 -1.32 18.40 -1.29
CA MET A 113 -0.06 17.80 -0.84
C MET A 113 1.16 18.64 -1.24
N ARG A 114 1.12 19.29 -2.41
CA ARG A 114 2.22 20.10 -2.94
C ARG A 114 2.37 21.49 -2.31
N LYS A 115 1.50 21.89 -1.37
CA LYS A 115 1.51 23.24 -0.79
C LYS A 115 2.58 23.45 0.28
N ALA A 116 3.00 22.39 0.97
CA ALA A 116 4.01 22.44 2.02
C ALA A 116 5.40 22.17 1.45
N ASP A 117 6.46 22.40 2.23
CA ASP A 117 7.81 21.95 1.89
C ASP A 117 7.81 20.42 1.73
N HIS A 118 8.29 19.92 0.59
CA HIS A 118 8.27 18.49 0.28
C HIS A 118 9.28 18.09 -0.79
N LEU A 119 9.62 16.80 -0.79
CA LEU A 119 10.23 16.12 -1.92
C LEU A 119 9.17 15.26 -2.63
N GLU A 120 8.77 15.67 -3.83
CA GLU A 120 7.91 14.89 -4.72
C GLU A 120 8.78 13.96 -5.57
N VAL A 121 8.75 12.66 -5.32
CA VAL A 121 9.43 11.68 -6.17
C VAL A 121 8.45 11.12 -7.20
N THR A 122 8.66 11.48 -8.47
CA THR A 122 7.78 11.05 -9.57
C THR A 122 8.20 9.71 -10.16
N HIS A 123 9.50 9.39 -10.12
CA HIS A 123 10.04 8.15 -10.65
C HIS A 123 11.16 7.64 -9.74
N PHE A 124 11.06 6.36 -9.38
CA PHE A 124 12.11 5.61 -8.71
C PHE A 124 12.83 4.68 -9.70
N SER A 125 14.06 4.24 -9.40
CA SER A 125 14.70 3.12 -10.13
C SER A 125 13.90 1.84 -9.93
N ALA A 126 13.54 1.61 -8.68
CA ALA A 126 12.73 0.53 -8.14
C ALA A 126 12.29 1.01 -6.75
N VAL A 127 11.10 0.61 -6.34
CA VAL A 127 10.64 0.71 -4.96
C VAL A 127 10.57 -0.70 -4.42
N ASP A 128 11.11 -0.92 -3.23
CA ASP A 128 10.99 -2.19 -2.54
C ASP A 128 10.47 -1.97 -1.12
N VAL A 129 9.65 -2.89 -0.66
CA VAL A 129 9.10 -2.90 0.69
C VAL A 129 9.23 -4.30 1.26
N ASP A 130 10.07 -4.45 2.28
CA ASP A 130 10.22 -5.71 2.98
C ASP A 130 8.91 -6.03 3.74
N GLU A 131 8.26 -7.12 3.36
CA GLU A 131 6.98 -7.52 3.95
C GLU A 131 7.05 -7.93 5.42
N THR A 132 8.24 -8.33 5.88
CA THR A 132 8.52 -8.74 7.26
C THR A 132 8.80 -7.51 8.12
N THR A 133 9.76 -6.68 7.74
CA THR A 133 10.21 -5.55 8.57
C THR A 133 9.42 -4.27 8.31
N GLY A 134 8.81 -4.14 7.12
CA GLY A 134 8.21 -2.90 6.65
C GLY A 134 9.23 -1.87 6.16
N ASP A 135 10.49 -2.27 5.99
CA ASP A 135 11.52 -1.38 5.47
C ASP A 135 11.20 -1.00 4.02
N PHE A 136 11.08 0.30 3.80
CA PHE A 136 10.85 0.92 2.50
C PHE A 136 12.17 1.47 1.97
N GLY A 137 12.44 1.23 0.69
CA GLY A 137 13.60 1.80 0.00
C GLY A 137 13.32 2.08 -1.47
N GLY A 138 13.79 3.22 -1.95
CA GLY A 138 13.76 3.53 -3.38
C GLY A 138 14.82 4.56 -3.77
N GLU A 139 15.48 4.34 -4.91
CA GLU A 139 16.40 5.31 -5.49
C GLU A 139 15.67 6.32 -6.37
N ILE A 140 15.97 7.60 -6.19
CA ILE A 140 15.30 8.70 -6.91
C ILE A 140 15.87 8.78 -8.33
N ARG A 141 15.02 8.55 -9.34
CA ARG A 141 15.35 8.82 -10.75
C ARG A 141 14.97 10.23 -11.16
N LEU A 142 13.77 10.66 -10.75
CA LEU A 142 13.25 11.99 -11.01
C LEU A 142 12.32 12.42 -9.89
N GLY A 143 12.63 13.57 -9.30
CA GLY A 143 11.78 14.22 -8.33
C GLY A 143 11.87 15.74 -8.41
N TRP A 144 11.11 16.38 -7.54
CA TRP A 144 11.04 17.82 -7.38
C TRP A 144 11.05 18.15 -5.90
N TYR A 145 12.04 18.90 -5.48
CA TYR A 145 12.05 19.49 -4.14
C TYR A 145 11.36 20.86 -4.22
N PHE A 146 10.48 21.14 -3.26
CA PHE A 146 9.84 22.43 -3.12
C PHE A 146 10.09 22.95 -1.71
N ASP A 147 10.81 24.07 -1.59
CA ASP A 147 11.20 24.64 -0.29
C ASP A 147 10.16 25.63 0.30
N GLY A 148 8.97 25.68 -0.29
CA GLY A 148 7.94 26.68 -0.01
C GLY A 148 7.97 27.89 -0.95
N SER A 149 8.99 28.03 -1.80
CA SER A 149 9.14 29.15 -2.74
C SER A 149 9.51 28.72 -4.16
N GLU A 150 10.51 27.85 -4.32
CA GLU A 150 11.03 27.42 -5.61
C GLU A 150 10.88 25.90 -5.76
N ARG A 151 10.63 25.46 -7.00
CA ARG A 151 10.56 24.05 -7.35
C ARG A 151 11.84 23.65 -8.07
N ILE A 152 12.64 22.82 -7.41
CA ILE A 152 13.99 22.41 -7.83
C ILE A 152 13.95 20.97 -8.31
N ALA A 153 14.45 20.70 -9.52
CA ALA A 153 14.53 19.34 -10.02
C ALA A 153 15.58 18.53 -9.24
N VAL A 154 15.22 17.31 -8.85
CA VAL A 154 16.09 16.39 -8.11
C VAL A 154 16.28 15.10 -8.91
N THR A 155 17.53 14.66 -9.01
CA THR A 155 17.90 13.37 -9.61
C THR A 155 18.98 12.73 -8.76
N GLY A 156 18.92 11.42 -8.56
CA GLY A 156 19.86 10.72 -7.69
C GLY A 156 19.49 10.84 -6.21
N GLY A 157 20.17 10.05 -5.39
CA GLY A 157 19.82 9.85 -3.98
C GLY A 157 18.79 8.74 -3.78
N SER A 158 18.36 8.56 -2.53
CA SER A 158 17.42 7.54 -2.10
C SER A 158 16.48 8.04 -1.01
N VAL A 159 15.30 7.41 -0.96
CA VAL A 159 14.34 7.54 0.13
C VAL A 159 14.31 6.19 0.85
N THR A 160 14.48 6.22 2.17
CA THR A 160 14.48 5.01 3.01
C THR A 160 13.72 5.25 4.31
N GLY A 161 13.17 4.20 4.91
CA GLY A 161 12.50 4.27 6.20
C GLY A 161 11.74 2.98 6.51
N SER A 162 10.86 3.01 7.51
CA SER A 162 10.00 1.87 7.85
C SER A 162 8.54 2.29 7.90
N LEU A 163 7.68 1.56 7.19
CA LEU A 163 6.22 1.76 7.21
C LEU A 163 5.59 1.46 8.59
N ARG A 164 6.35 0.84 9.50
CA ARG A 164 5.97 0.60 10.89
C ARG A 164 6.28 1.77 11.82
N GLU A 165 7.02 2.78 11.35
CA GLU A 165 7.53 3.89 12.15
C GLU A 165 7.23 5.26 11.50
N LEU A 166 6.15 5.34 10.71
CA LEU A 166 5.75 6.60 10.07
C LEU A 166 5.16 7.56 11.10
N GLU A 167 5.43 8.86 10.89
CA GLU A 167 4.80 9.92 11.67
C GLU A 167 3.37 10.17 11.17
N SER A 168 3.22 10.22 9.84
CA SER A 168 1.94 10.36 9.16
C SER A 168 1.97 9.78 7.75
N ILE A 169 0.80 9.38 7.26
CA ILE A 169 0.57 9.04 5.85
C ILE A 169 -0.73 9.69 5.38
N TYR A 170 -0.69 10.40 4.26
CA TYR A 170 -1.86 10.98 3.60
C TYR A 170 -2.00 10.38 2.21
N LEU A 171 -3.24 10.06 1.84
CA LEU A 171 -3.57 9.49 0.54
C LEU A 171 -4.18 10.57 -0.35
N SER A 172 -4.02 10.45 -1.67
CA SER A 172 -4.67 11.38 -2.61
C SER A 172 -6.16 11.10 -2.74
N LYS A 173 -6.95 12.15 -2.99
CA LYS A 173 -8.36 12.05 -3.42
C LYS A 173 -8.47 11.44 -4.81
N GLU A 174 -7.53 11.80 -5.67
CA GLU A 174 -7.38 11.27 -7.01
C GLU A 174 -7.06 9.77 -6.90
N THR A 175 -7.82 8.96 -7.64
CA THR A 175 -7.65 7.52 -7.71
C THR A 175 -7.42 7.09 -9.15
N GLU A 176 -6.71 5.98 -9.32
CA GLU A 176 -6.46 5.38 -10.62
C GLU A 176 -6.51 3.86 -10.55
N LEU A 177 -6.70 3.26 -11.72
CA LEU A 177 -6.42 1.85 -11.94
C LEU A 177 -4.96 1.71 -12.39
N ASP A 178 -4.19 0.90 -11.68
CA ASP A 178 -2.83 0.51 -12.02
C ASP A 178 -2.70 -1.01 -11.89
N GLU A 179 -2.93 -1.70 -13.01
CA GLU A 179 -2.91 -3.18 -13.11
C GLU A 179 -3.92 -3.85 -12.15
N ASP A 180 -3.46 -4.44 -11.05
CA ASP A 180 -4.25 -5.12 -10.01
C ASP A 180 -4.70 -4.19 -8.86
N TYR A 181 -4.31 -2.91 -8.91
CA TYR A 181 -4.59 -1.93 -7.87
C TYR A 181 -5.59 -0.88 -8.36
N TYR A 182 -6.61 -0.60 -7.55
CA TYR A 182 -7.43 0.60 -7.69
C TYR A 182 -7.40 1.43 -6.42
N GLY A 183 -6.87 2.64 -6.48
CA GLY A 183 -6.77 3.47 -5.28
C GLY A 183 -6.02 4.78 -5.51
N PRO A 184 -5.60 5.45 -4.44
CA PRO A 184 -4.87 6.72 -4.49
C PRO A 184 -3.72 6.73 -5.51
N VAL A 185 -3.68 7.78 -6.32
CA VAL A 185 -2.59 8.07 -7.28
C VAL A 185 -1.29 8.41 -6.55
N SER A 186 -1.36 9.15 -5.44
CA SER A 186 -0.18 9.60 -4.70
C SER A 186 -0.37 9.41 -3.20
N ILE A 187 0.76 9.33 -2.52
CA ILE A 187 0.83 9.33 -1.06
C ILE A 187 1.86 10.37 -0.60
N ALA A 188 1.58 11.01 0.52
CA ALA A 188 2.54 11.84 1.24
C ALA A 188 2.86 11.16 2.56
N ILE A 189 4.16 11.00 2.87
CA ILE A 189 4.63 10.31 4.06
C ILE A 189 5.59 11.22 4.81
N GLU A 190 5.39 11.35 6.11
CA GLU A 190 6.35 11.95 7.04
C GLU A 190 7.05 10.86 7.86
N GLY A 191 8.33 11.08 8.17
CA GLY A 191 9.18 10.12 8.89
C GLY A 191 10.13 9.27 8.01
N LEU A 192 10.16 9.50 6.70
CA LEU A 192 11.17 8.91 5.81
C LEU A 192 12.46 9.73 5.78
N LYS A 193 13.58 9.06 5.49
CA LYS A 193 14.90 9.65 5.36
C LYS A 193 15.30 9.77 3.90
N ILE A 194 15.81 10.93 3.54
CA ILE A 194 16.36 11.21 2.21
C ILE A 194 17.88 11.21 2.33
N SER A 195 18.58 10.59 1.39
CA SER A 195 20.04 10.56 1.33
C SER A 195 20.51 10.80 -0.10
N GLY A 196 21.57 11.58 -0.29
CA GLY A 196 22.11 11.94 -1.59
C GLY A 196 23.11 13.09 -1.47
N GLU A 197 24.02 13.21 -2.44
CA GLU A 197 24.93 14.35 -2.59
C GLU A 197 24.40 15.35 -3.62
#